data_AF-A0A7C5DC56-F1
#
_entry.id   AF-A0A7C5DC56-F1
#
_cell.length_a   1.000
_cell.length_b   1.000
_cell.length_c   1.000
_cell.angle_alpha   90.00
_cell.angle_beta   90.00
_cell.angle_gamma   90.00
#
_symmetry.space_group_name_H-M   'P 1'
#
loop_
_entity.id
_entity.type
_entity.pdbx_description
1 polymer ?
#
loop_
_entity_poly.entity_id
_entity_poly.type
_entity_poly.pdbx_seq_one_letter_code
_entity_poly.pdbx_strand_id
1 'polypeptide(L)'
;RLAGLDAIIMPGFGGRMMTPEEEVIENVRECTKPMGHIKPCLPLPGGSDSALTLQTVYEKVGNVDFGFVPGRGIFGHPIGPKAGAQSIRQAWEAIEQGIPLETYGQSHPELQAMIDQGAKKQA
;
A
#
# COMPACT_ATOMS: atom_id res chain seq x y z
N ARG A 1 -16.94 9.04 7.57
CA ARG A 1 -17.39 9.77 6.36
C ARG A 1 -18.49 10.79 6.66
N LEU A 2 -19.67 10.39 7.14
CA LEU A 2 -20.79 11.30 7.41
C LEU A 2 -20.43 12.50 8.31
N ALA A 3 -19.56 12.30 9.29
CA ALA A 3 -19.05 13.35 10.16
C ALA A 3 -18.12 14.38 9.48
N GLY A 4 -17.81 14.22 8.18
CA GLY A 4 -17.00 15.17 7.40
C GLY A 4 -15.51 14.84 7.30
N LEU A 5 -15.08 13.60 7.57
CA LEU A 5 -13.69 13.18 7.36
C LEU A 5 -13.40 13.01 5.86
N ASP A 6 -12.39 13.73 5.34
CA ASP A 6 -11.93 13.63 3.95
C ASP A 6 -11.13 12.34 3.66
N ALA A 7 -10.53 11.76 4.69
CA ALA A 7 -9.68 10.58 4.62
C ALA A 7 -9.86 9.72 5.88
N ILE A 8 -9.86 8.39 5.72
CA ILE A 8 -10.07 7.45 6.83
C ILE A 8 -9.01 6.37 6.80
N ILE A 9 -8.14 6.38 7.80
CA ILE A 9 -7.19 5.29 8.07
C ILE A 9 -7.95 4.14 8.72
N MET A 10 -7.71 2.93 8.24
CA MET A 10 -8.36 1.71 8.72
C MET A 10 -7.38 0.53 8.76
N PRO A 11 -7.68 -0.54 9.52
CA PRO A 11 -6.96 -1.81 9.41
C PRO A 11 -6.85 -2.28 7.96
N GLY A 12 -5.61 -2.57 7.51
CA GLY A 12 -5.32 -3.00 6.14
C GLY A 12 -5.34 -4.52 5.94
N PHE A 13 -5.00 -4.94 4.72
CA PHE A 13 -5.07 -6.34 4.25
C PHE A 13 -4.02 -7.29 4.84
N GLY A 14 -3.13 -6.81 5.70
CA GLY A 14 -2.08 -7.63 6.30
C GLY A 14 -2.59 -8.43 7.50
N GLY A 15 -2.20 -9.71 7.62
CA GLY A 15 -2.63 -10.59 8.71
C GLY A 15 -2.28 -10.12 10.14
N ARG A 16 -1.45 -9.07 10.28
CA ARG A 16 -1.16 -8.43 11.57
C ARG A 16 -2.27 -7.52 12.08
N MET A 17 -3.16 -7.08 11.18
CA MET A 17 -4.23 -6.14 11.50
C MET A 17 -5.46 -6.82 12.09
N MET A 18 -5.50 -8.16 12.08
CA MET A 18 -6.56 -8.97 12.70
C MET A 18 -7.98 -8.64 12.19
N THR A 19 -8.08 -8.10 10.97
CA THR A 19 -9.34 -7.80 10.29
C THR A 19 -9.45 -8.72 9.07
N PRO A 20 -10.57 -9.46 8.90
CA PRO A 20 -10.81 -10.24 7.70
C PRO A 20 -10.73 -9.38 6.44
N GLU A 21 -10.25 -9.95 5.35
CA GLU A 21 -10.08 -9.22 4.08
C GLU A 21 -11.40 -8.64 3.58
N GLU A 22 -12.49 -9.39 3.74
CA GLU A 22 -13.83 -8.99 3.34
C GLU A 22 -14.28 -7.72 4.06
N GLU A 23 -13.97 -7.62 5.36
CA GLU A 23 -14.29 -6.43 6.16
C GLU A 23 -13.45 -5.21 5.74
N VAL A 24 -12.18 -5.41 5.36
CA VAL A 24 -11.35 -4.33 4.81
C VAL A 24 -11.95 -3.82 3.49
N ILE A 25 -12.37 -4.72 2.59
CA ILE A 25 -13.01 -4.37 1.31
C ILE A 25 -14.32 -3.61 1.55
N GLU A 26 -15.14 -4.06 2.51
CA GLU A 26 -16.37 -3.37 2.89
C GLU A 26 -16.08 -1.95 3.39
N ASN A 27 -15.10 -1.77 4.28
CA ASN A 27 -14.71 -0.45 4.78
C ASN A 27 -14.21 0.49 3.68
N VAL A 28 -13.41 -0.02 2.73
CA VAL A 28 -12.97 0.72 1.54
C VAL A 28 -14.18 1.16 0.71
N ARG A 29 -15.15 0.27 0.49
CA ARG A 29 -16.37 0.57 -0.26
C ARG A 29 -17.25 1.61 0.43
N GLU A 30 -17.36 1.60 1.76
CA GLU A 30 -18.11 2.61 2.50
C GLU A 30 -17.54 4.02 2.34
N CYS A 31 -16.22 4.13 2.14
CA CYS A 31 -15.55 5.40 1.89
C CYS A 31 -15.94 6.00 0.52
N THR A 32 -16.17 5.16 -0.50
CA THR A 32 -16.28 5.60 -1.90
C THR A 32 -17.68 5.49 -2.49
N LYS A 33 -18.55 4.60 -1.97
CA LYS A 33 -19.90 4.39 -2.54
C LYS A 33 -20.74 5.68 -2.57
N PRO A 34 -21.67 5.84 -3.52
CA PRO A 34 -22.59 6.99 -3.50
C PRO A 34 -23.38 7.07 -2.18
N MET A 35 -23.48 8.28 -1.60
CA MET A 35 -24.18 8.53 -0.34
C MET A 35 -24.93 9.87 -0.41
N GLY A 36 -25.94 9.95 -1.28
CA GLY A 36 -26.67 11.20 -1.52
C GLY A 36 -25.73 12.31 -2.02
N HIS A 37 -25.73 13.46 -1.32
CA HIS A 37 -24.85 14.59 -1.64
C HIS A 37 -23.49 14.55 -0.92
N ILE A 38 -23.23 13.52 -0.10
CA ILE A 38 -21.99 13.40 0.66
C ILE A 38 -20.88 12.89 -0.25
N LYS A 39 -19.80 13.68 -0.34
CA LYS A 39 -18.60 13.34 -1.12
C LYS A 39 -17.97 12.02 -0.65
N PRO A 40 -17.29 11.27 -1.52
CA PRO A 40 -16.43 10.16 -1.09
C PRO A 40 -15.29 10.69 -0.22
N CYS A 41 -14.76 9.84 0.65
CA CYS A 41 -13.53 10.09 1.39
C CYS A 41 -12.46 9.09 0.95
N LEU A 42 -11.18 9.46 1.04
CA LEU A 42 -10.08 8.58 0.67
C LEU A 42 -9.95 7.44 1.70
N PRO A 43 -10.07 6.15 1.29
CA PRO A 43 -9.77 5.03 2.17
C PRO A 43 -8.25 4.82 2.28
N LEU A 44 -7.74 4.59 3.48
CA LEU A 44 -6.32 4.29 3.72
C LEU A 44 -6.17 2.98 4.51
N PRO A 45 -6.38 1.81 3.87
CA PRO A 45 -6.09 0.53 4.49
C PRO A 45 -4.58 0.40 4.72
N GLY A 46 -4.14 0.18 5.95
CA GLY A 46 -2.72 0.08 6.25
C GLY A 46 -2.37 -0.66 7.54
N GLY A 47 -1.06 -0.70 7.84
CA GLY A 47 -0.53 -1.14 9.12
C GLY A 47 0.77 -1.96 9.02
N SER A 48 0.89 -2.86 8.05
CA SER A 48 2.10 -3.69 7.89
C SER A 48 2.72 -3.63 6.50
N ASP A 49 2.31 -2.66 5.70
CA ASP A 49 2.65 -2.57 4.29
C ASP A 49 4.05 -2.01 4.02
N SER A 50 4.53 -2.28 2.82
CA SER A 50 5.83 -1.84 2.28
C SER A 50 5.79 -1.82 0.75
N ALA A 51 6.89 -1.45 0.09
CA ALA A 51 7.01 -1.52 -1.37
C ALA A 51 6.53 -2.86 -1.96
N LEU A 52 6.80 -3.95 -1.24
CA LEU A 52 6.50 -5.32 -1.68
C LEU A 52 5.02 -5.71 -1.59
N THR A 53 4.20 -4.99 -0.81
CA THR A 53 2.77 -5.29 -0.65
C THR A 53 1.87 -4.33 -1.42
N LEU A 54 2.44 -3.27 -2.01
CA LEU A 54 1.68 -2.25 -2.72
C LEU A 54 0.84 -2.85 -3.87
N GLN A 55 1.42 -3.79 -4.63
CA GLN A 55 0.70 -4.46 -5.71
C GLN A 55 -0.54 -5.21 -5.19
N THR A 56 -0.38 -5.99 -4.12
CA THR A 56 -1.51 -6.72 -3.52
C THR A 56 -2.59 -5.78 -2.99
N VAL A 57 -2.21 -4.64 -2.38
CA VAL A 57 -3.19 -3.65 -1.92
C VAL A 57 -3.95 -3.05 -3.10
N TYR A 58 -3.24 -2.66 -4.16
CA TYR A 58 -3.85 -2.13 -5.38
C TYR A 58 -4.83 -3.13 -6.02
N GLU A 59 -4.42 -4.39 -6.17
CA GLU A 59 -5.26 -5.46 -6.73
C GLU A 59 -6.52 -5.72 -5.89
N LYS A 60 -6.41 -5.72 -4.56
CA LYS A 60 -7.54 -5.93 -3.65
C LYS A 60 -8.51 -4.74 -3.59
N VAL A 61 -8.00 -3.51 -3.64
CA VAL A 61 -8.84 -2.31 -3.73
C VAL A 61 -9.52 -2.22 -5.10
N GLY A 62 -8.83 -2.66 -6.16
CA GLY A 62 -9.36 -2.74 -7.52
C GLY A 62 -9.37 -1.41 -8.29
N ASN A 63 -8.81 -0.34 -7.72
CA ASN A 63 -8.63 0.96 -8.36
C ASN A 63 -7.55 1.77 -7.60
N VAL A 64 -7.26 2.99 -8.07
CA VAL A 64 -6.19 3.86 -7.53
C VAL A 64 -6.66 4.85 -6.46
N ASP A 65 -7.96 4.88 -6.15
CA ASP A 65 -8.55 5.83 -5.19
C ASP A 65 -8.39 5.32 -3.74
N PHE A 66 -7.14 5.12 -3.31
CA PHE A 66 -6.78 4.78 -1.93
C PHE A 66 -5.48 5.47 -1.52
N GLY A 67 -5.31 5.71 -0.21
CA GLY A 67 -4.03 6.11 0.34
C GLY A 67 -3.24 4.89 0.82
N PHE A 68 -1.93 4.90 0.57
CA PHE A 68 -1.04 3.83 0.99
C PHE A 68 -0.18 4.28 2.17
N VAL A 69 -0.25 3.57 3.29
CA VAL A 69 0.48 3.89 4.53
C VAL A 69 1.45 2.76 4.85
N PRO A 70 2.67 2.77 4.27
CA PRO A 70 3.64 1.73 4.53
C PRO A 70 4.22 1.88 5.93
N GLY A 71 3.85 0.95 6.82
CA GLY A 71 4.38 0.88 8.18
C GLY A 71 5.85 0.42 8.24
N ARG A 72 6.41 -0.02 7.11
CA ARG A 72 7.76 -0.60 7.01
C ARG A 72 8.46 -0.13 5.74
N GLY A 73 9.79 -0.15 5.77
CA GLY A 73 10.60 0.05 4.57
C GLY A 73 10.76 1.50 4.09
N ILE A 74 10.04 2.48 4.68
CA ILE A 74 10.39 3.90 4.47
C ILE A 74 11.51 4.32 5.43
N PHE A 75 11.18 4.59 6.69
CA PHE A 75 12.17 5.15 7.64
C PHE A 75 13.23 4.13 8.06
N GLY A 76 12.90 2.84 8.07
CA GLY A 76 13.82 1.73 8.34
C GLY A 76 14.52 1.16 7.10
N HIS A 77 14.50 1.88 5.96
CA HIS A 77 15.15 1.43 4.74
C HIS A 77 16.68 1.32 4.93
N PRO A 78 17.35 0.30 4.37
CA PRO A 78 18.79 0.10 4.58
C PRO A 78 19.66 1.23 3.99
N ILE A 79 19.13 1.93 2.98
CA ILE A 79 19.78 3.08 2.31
C ILE A 79 19.20 4.43 2.85
N GLY A 80 18.46 4.39 3.96
CA GLY A 80 17.90 5.56 4.64
C GLY A 80 16.55 6.04 4.10
N PRO A 81 15.88 7.00 4.80
CA PRO A 81 14.48 7.34 4.58
C PRO A 81 14.13 7.82 3.17
N LYS A 82 15.03 8.59 2.53
CA LYS A 82 14.84 9.06 1.15
C LYS A 82 14.73 7.87 0.18
N ALA A 83 15.61 6.89 0.32
CA ALA A 83 15.58 5.68 -0.49
C ALA A 83 14.33 4.84 -0.19
N GLY A 84 13.89 4.80 1.07
CA GLY A 84 12.64 4.15 1.44
C GLY A 84 11.41 4.78 0.77
N ALA A 85 11.33 6.11 0.70
CA ALA A 85 10.26 6.77 -0.07
C ALA A 85 10.38 6.49 -1.57
N GLN A 86 11.61 6.48 -2.11
CA GLN A 86 11.87 6.19 -3.52
C GLN A 86 11.46 4.76 -3.90
N SER A 87 11.69 3.76 -3.05
CA SER A 87 11.34 2.37 -3.35
C SER A 87 9.82 2.15 -3.43
N ILE A 88 9.02 2.88 -2.65
CA ILE A 88 7.54 2.86 -2.81
C ILE A 88 7.15 3.41 -4.19
N ARG A 89 7.74 4.53 -4.62
CA ARG A 89 7.45 5.11 -5.93
C ARG A 89 7.88 4.20 -7.08
N GLN A 90 9.05 3.58 -6.96
CA GLN A 90 9.55 2.61 -7.95
C GLN A 90 8.64 1.38 -8.01
N ALA A 91 8.11 0.90 -6.88
CA ALA A 91 7.13 -0.18 -6.88
C ALA A 91 5.84 0.24 -7.61
N TRP A 92 5.37 1.47 -7.40
CA TRP A 92 4.23 2.00 -8.14
C TRP A 92 4.49 2.10 -9.65
N GLU A 93 5.63 2.64 -10.05
CA GLU A 93 6.03 2.75 -11.47
C GLU A 93 6.12 1.37 -12.16
N ALA A 94 6.57 0.35 -11.44
CA ALA A 94 6.58 -1.03 -11.92
C ALA A 94 5.17 -1.58 -12.13
N ILE A 95 4.26 -1.34 -11.18
CA ILE A 95 2.84 -1.74 -11.25
C ILE A 95 2.16 -1.06 -12.45
N GLU A 96 2.36 0.26 -12.63
CA GLU A 96 1.80 1.01 -13.77
C GLU A 96 2.27 0.47 -15.12
N GLN A 97 3.50 -0.04 -15.19
CA GLN A 97 4.08 -0.63 -16.41
C GLN A 97 3.80 -2.13 -16.57
N GLY A 98 3.18 -2.78 -15.57
CA GLY A 98 2.98 -4.23 -15.56
C GLY A 98 4.29 -5.03 -15.46
N ILE A 99 5.35 -4.45 -14.89
CA ILE A 99 6.66 -5.09 -14.72
C ILE A 99 6.72 -5.71 -13.31
N PRO A 100 7.11 -6.99 -13.16
CA PRO A 100 7.32 -7.60 -11.84
C PRO A 100 8.34 -6.82 -11.01
N LEU A 101 8.10 -6.66 -9.71
CA LEU A 101 8.99 -5.89 -8.82
C LEU A 101 10.43 -6.41 -8.86
N GLU A 102 10.62 -7.73 -8.89
CA GLU A 102 11.93 -8.39 -8.98
C GLU A 102 12.68 -8.04 -10.27
N THR A 103 11.94 -7.78 -11.35
CA THR A 103 12.52 -7.35 -12.63
C THR A 103 12.87 -5.87 -12.56
N TYR A 104 11.95 -5.03 -12.09
CA TYR A 104 12.17 -3.59 -11.97
C TYR A 104 13.29 -3.26 -10.98
N GLY A 105 13.43 -4.05 -9.91
CA GLY A 105 14.46 -3.91 -8.89
C GLY A 105 15.89 -4.03 -9.45
N GLN A 106 16.12 -4.82 -10.50
CA GLN A 106 17.46 -5.05 -11.06
C GLN A 106 18.17 -3.75 -11.48
N SER A 107 17.40 -2.73 -11.91
CA SER A 107 17.92 -1.41 -12.27
C SER A 107 17.62 -0.31 -11.25
N HIS A 108 17.00 -0.65 -10.12
CA HIS A 108 16.52 0.30 -9.10
C HIS A 108 17.02 -0.10 -7.70
N PRO A 109 18.19 0.41 -7.27
CA PRO A 109 18.84 -0.03 -6.04
C PRO A 109 17.97 0.09 -4.78
N GLU A 110 17.10 1.11 -4.70
CA GLU A 110 16.21 1.30 -3.56
C GLU A 110 15.13 0.21 -3.49
N LEU A 111 14.46 -0.09 -4.61
CA LEU A 111 13.52 -1.21 -4.67
C LEU A 111 14.22 -2.56 -4.47
N GLN A 112 15.40 -2.77 -5.08
CA GLN A 112 16.16 -4.01 -4.91
C GLN A 112 16.48 -4.28 -3.44
N ALA A 113 16.90 -3.26 -2.70
CA ALA A 113 17.21 -3.40 -1.29
C ALA A 113 15.98 -3.84 -0.45
N MET A 114 14.77 -3.43 -0.85
CA MET A 114 13.53 -3.92 -0.24
C MET A 114 13.25 -5.39 -0.59
N ILE A 115 13.47 -5.80 -1.84
CA ILE A 115 13.31 -7.19 -2.30
C ILE A 115 14.26 -8.11 -1.53
N ASP A 116 15.54 -7.73 -1.43
CA ASP A 116 16.56 -8.49 -0.71
C ASP A 116 16.22 -8.64 0.79
N GLN A 117 15.65 -7.60 1.41
CA GLN A 117 15.16 -7.68 2.79
C GLN A 117 13.93 -8.59 2.94
N GLY A 118 13.06 -8.62 1.93
CA GLY A 118 11.89 -9.51 1.90
C GLY A 118 12.30 -10.98 1.87
N ALA A 119 13.26 -11.33 1.00
CA ALA A 119 13.77 -12.69 0.86
C ALA A 119 14.38 -13.23 2.17
N LYS A 120 15.12 -12.40 2.92
CA LYS A 120 15.74 -12.78 4.20
C LYS A 120 14.75 -13.09 5.33
N LYS A 121 13.48 -12.69 5.22
CA LYS A 121 12.44 -12.98 6.23
C LYS A 121 11.67 -14.28 5.96
N GLN A 122 11.83 -14.86 4.77
CA GLN A 122 11.17 -16.11 4.38
C GLN A 122 12.12 -17.33 4.47
N ALA A 123 13.42 -17.10 4.62
CA ALA A 123 14.43 -18.10 4.95
C ALA A 123 14.59 -18.23 6.48
#